data_AF-A0A4U9XIU3-F1
#
_entry.id   AF-A0A4U9XIU3-F1
#
_cell.length_a   1.000
_cell.length_b   1.000
_cell.length_c   1.000
_cell.angle_alpha   90.00
_cell.angle_beta   90.00
_cell.angle_gamma   90.00
#
_symmetry.space_group_name_H-M   'P 1'
#
loop_
_entity.id
_entity.type
_entity.pdbx_description
1 polymer ?
#
loop_
_entity_poly.entity_id
_entity_poly.type
_entity_poly.pdbx_seq_one_letter_code
_entity_poly.pdbx_strand_id
1 'polypeptide(L)'
;MKNNMKHRKHALRKAVTAAVLAGTAFSSFGGVLGTVSSVKADSERDPLFIAGEDSKKLIDLLADKLLMLKGRNGKTEEEILKDLREALSNASVATLKVLLNGFDSARRTYGSDQFSYFYNKFGSFNTGNRLDFYRDSLNLTSLIVEELKSRVSNEAKLNKDMVEKNAELEQLRSKEKELSDENEKINEKLAEKSLEAEKKEQELKVAQERIAAYADSTETLNDKILDQGKKNTELKEELKKTKAESEAKVKELEEQTEAASQEFERVKGEYDKLLSEEENRNKELNDKLKMAEELFDEAQLKLKASEEALTDARNKLKETEAKLADAEKTNKELEEKVEKVTEERDAAKKEADKVPELEEKIAELTEEFAAAHAEAKELEEKSEKLAEELDKIKAEKEALQAEIDKLKEEHQKEIDELNVILAEKDDIIKRLEEQVAKAKEEAEKNAQMSAEEKVKLQKELDQAKKDLADMLNKMPNKVDPHTGGTAQAGQNNAAANNNAEHLPSTGEKAVNPLLVASGLSLIIGAGAYTYAAKRKKN
;
A
#
# COMPACT_ATOMS: atom_id res chain seq x y z
N MET A 1 2.52 -4.47 27.76
CA MET A 1 1.36 -3.55 27.63
C MET A 1 1.53 -2.13 28.21
N LYS A 2 2.38 -1.86 29.21
CA LYS A 2 2.52 -0.49 29.81
C LYS A 2 3.28 0.56 28.96
N ASN A 3 4.11 0.16 28.00
CA ASN A 3 4.93 1.10 27.22
C ASN A 3 4.20 1.72 26.01
N ASN A 4 3.29 0.99 25.35
CA ASN A 4 2.53 1.52 24.20
C ASN A 4 1.51 2.61 24.59
N MET A 5 1.02 2.61 25.84
CA MET A 5 0.16 3.70 26.35
C MET A 5 0.93 5.00 26.61
N LYS A 6 2.21 4.95 26.95
CA LYS A 6 3.03 6.15 27.20
C LYS A 6 3.36 6.87 25.89
N HIS A 7 3.70 6.13 24.84
CA HIS A 7 3.97 6.70 23.52
C HIS A 7 2.73 7.33 22.90
N ARG A 8 1.56 6.69 23.00
CA ARG A 8 0.29 7.28 22.54
C ARG A 8 -0.07 8.58 23.27
N LYS A 9 0.11 8.65 24.59
CA LYS A 9 -0.14 9.88 25.36
C LYS A 9 0.83 11.02 25.00
N HIS A 10 2.08 10.70 24.69
CA HIS A 10 3.08 11.69 24.30
C HIS A 10 2.82 12.24 22.87
N ALA A 11 2.40 11.39 21.94
CA ALA A 11 1.99 11.80 20.60
C ALA A 11 0.73 12.68 20.65
N LEU A 12 -0.25 12.32 21.48
CA LEU A 12 -1.47 13.12 21.65
C LEU A 12 -1.18 14.50 22.27
N ARG A 13 -0.27 14.58 23.25
CA ARG A 13 0.18 15.87 23.80
C ARG A 13 0.91 16.71 22.76
N LYS A 14 1.76 16.11 21.92
CA LYS A 14 2.44 16.83 20.82
C LYS A 14 1.47 17.36 19.77
N ALA A 15 0.46 16.56 19.39
CA ALA A 15 -0.57 16.98 18.43
C ALA A 15 -1.46 18.10 18.99
N VAL A 16 -1.85 18.02 20.27
CA VAL A 16 -2.64 19.07 20.94
C VAL A 16 -1.82 20.36 21.10
N THR A 17 -0.54 20.27 21.46
CA THR A 17 0.33 21.45 21.56
C THR A 17 0.60 22.08 20.18
N ALA A 18 0.74 21.29 19.11
CA ALA A 18 0.88 21.80 17.75
C ALA A 18 -0.40 22.46 17.23
N ALA A 19 -1.58 21.90 17.53
CA ALA A 19 -2.87 22.50 17.18
C ALA A 19 -3.16 23.79 17.97
N VAL A 20 -2.74 23.87 19.24
CA VAL A 20 -2.86 25.09 20.05
C VAL A 20 -1.89 26.17 19.57
N LEU A 21 -0.66 25.82 19.18
CA LEU A 21 0.31 26.76 18.59
C LEU A 21 -0.11 27.26 17.19
N ALA A 22 -0.66 26.37 16.35
CA ALA A 22 -1.21 26.75 15.04
C ALA A 22 -2.48 27.60 15.18
N GLY A 23 -3.32 27.33 16.19
CA GLY A 23 -4.51 28.13 16.51
C GLY A 23 -4.19 29.52 17.06
N THR A 24 -3.07 29.69 17.77
CA THR A 24 -2.62 31.00 18.26
C THR A 24 -1.88 31.84 17.23
N ALA A 25 -1.31 31.23 16.18
CA ALA A 25 -0.61 31.98 15.13
C ALA A 25 -1.55 32.55 14.04
N PHE A 26 -2.74 31.96 13.85
CA PHE A 26 -3.72 32.43 12.85
C PHE A 26 -4.73 33.46 13.37
N SER A 27 -4.77 33.75 14.67
CA SER A 27 -5.76 34.69 15.26
C SER A 27 -5.23 36.11 15.49
N SER A 28 -3.98 36.43 15.14
CA SER A 28 -3.41 37.78 15.34
C SER A 28 -3.10 38.58 14.06
N PHE A 29 -3.50 38.09 12.89
CA PHE A 29 -3.30 38.83 11.62
C PHE A 29 -4.57 39.02 10.76
N GLY A 30 -5.74 38.55 11.21
CA GLY A 30 -7.02 38.74 10.51
C GLY A 30 -7.69 40.11 10.74
N GLY A 31 -6.91 41.16 11.01
CA GLY A 31 -7.40 42.47 11.45
C GLY A 31 -6.98 43.66 10.59
N VAL A 32 -6.51 43.45 9.36
CA VAL A 32 -6.24 44.55 8.40
C VAL A 32 -7.39 44.61 7.39
N LEU A 33 -8.59 44.85 7.93
CA LEU A 33 -9.76 45.26 7.17
C LEU A 33 -9.53 46.73 6.79
N GLY A 34 -9.32 46.96 5.49
CA GLY A 34 -9.40 48.25 4.80
C GLY A 34 -9.05 49.47 5.63
N THR A 35 -7.78 49.88 5.61
CA THR A 35 -7.42 51.27 5.88
C THR A 35 -7.97 52.13 4.74
N VAL A 36 -9.29 52.35 4.76
CA VAL A 36 -9.85 53.56 4.20
C VAL A 36 -9.13 54.65 4.96
N SER A 37 -8.22 55.35 4.29
CA SER A 37 -7.73 56.62 4.80
C SER A 37 -8.98 57.50 4.91
N SER A 38 -9.60 57.52 6.09
CA SER A 38 -10.51 58.59 6.42
C SER A 38 -9.63 59.83 6.44
N VAL A 39 -9.56 60.50 5.29
CA VAL A 39 -9.13 61.88 5.21
C VAL A 39 -10.09 62.59 6.14
N LYS A 40 -9.68 62.82 7.39
CA LYS A 40 -10.31 63.83 8.22
C LYS A 40 -10.13 65.11 7.42
N ALA A 41 -11.19 65.53 6.74
CA ALA A 41 -11.31 66.90 6.30
C ALA A 41 -11.33 67.71 7.59
N ASP A 42 -10.15 68.13 8.05
CA ASP A 42 -10.05 69.16 9.06
C ASP A 42 -10.76 70.36 8.47
N SER A 43 -11.92 70.69 9.02
CA SER A 43 -12.61 71.93 8.71
C SER A 43 -11.69 73.05 9.19
N GLU A 44 -10.88 73.59 8.28
CA GLU A 44 -9.94 74.67 8.58
C GLU A 44 -10.73 75.89 9.09
N ARG A 45 -10.87 76.01 10.41
CA ARG A 45 -11.12 77.31 11.02
C ARG A 45 -9.82 78.08 10.91
N ASP A 46 -9.85 79.24 10.26
CA ASP A 46 -8.71 80.15 10.22
C ASP A 46 -8.24 80.41 11.66
N PRO A 47 -6.99 80.05 12.00
CA PRO A 47 -6.47 80.29 13.33
C PRO A 47 -6.43 81.80 13.56
N LEU A 48 -6.97 82.23 14.69
CA LEU A 48 -7.02 83.65 15.08
C LEU A 48 -5.70 84.12 15.72
N PHE A 49 -4.86 83.19 16.16
CA PHE A 49 -3.62 83.46 16.89
C PHE A 49 -2.50 82.54 16.38
N ILE A 50 -1.27 83.03 16.37
CA ILE A 50 -0.06 82.24 16.15
C ILE A 50 -0.01 81.12 17.21
N ALA A 51 0.43 79.92 16.81
CA ALA A 51 0.55 78.79 17.71
C ALA A 51 1.44 79.15 18.92
N GLY A 52 1.08 78.70 20.12
CA GLY A 52 1.73 79.13 21.35
C GLY A 52 3.25 78.89 21.38
N GLU A 53 3.72 77.80 20.76
CA GLU A 53 5.15 77.51 20.64
C GLU A 53 5.86 78.44 19.66
N ASP A 54 5.27 78.67 18.48
CA ASP A 54 5.80 79.58 17.46
C ASP A 54 5.81 81.03 17.98
N SER A 55 4.76 81.44 18.69
CA SER A 55 4.66 82.77 19.30
C SER A 55 5.75 82.99 20.33
N LYS A 56 6.07 81.98 21.16
CA LYS A 56 7.17 82.07 22.13
C LYS A 56 8.50 82.28 21.42
N LYS A 57 8.81 81.47 20.41
CA LYS A 57 10.04 81.60 19.60
C LYS A 57 10.16 83.00 18.98
N LEU A 58 9.08 83.54 18.42
CA LEU A 58 9.10 84.90 17.86
C LEU A 58 9.29 85.98 18.93
N ILE A 59 8.70 85.81 20.12
CA ILE A 59 8.89 86.75 21.24
C ILE A 59 10.32 86.69 21.77
N ASP A 60 10.92 85.51 21.87
CA ASP A 60 12.31 85.33 22.32
C ASP A 60 13.27 86.00 21.32
N LEU A 61 13.05 85.81 20.02
CA LEU A 61 13.82 86.49 18.97
C LEU A 61 13.62 88.02 18.96
N LEU A 62 12.42 88.50 19.30
CA LEU A 62 12.21 89.93 19.52
C LEU A 62 13.02 90.45 20.71
N ALA A 63 13.09 89.68 21.81
CA ALA A 63 13.88 90.05 22.97
C ALA A 63 15.38 90.15 22.61
N ASP A 64 15.90 89.18 21.84
CA ASP A 64 17.27 89.20 21.33
C ASP A 64 17.52 90.45 20.47
N LYS A 65 16.59 90.80 19.56
CA LYS A 65 16.70 92.01 18.74
C LYS A 65 16.69 93.30 19.55
N LEU A 66 15.86 93.38 20.58
CA LEU A 66 15.82 94.54 21.46
C LEU A 66 17.08 94.68 22.33
N LEU A 67 17.70 93.57 22.73
CA LEU A 67 18.98 93.57 23.44
C LEU A 67 20.12 94.05 22.53
N MET A 68 20.14 93.57 21.29
CA MET A 68 21.09 93.99 20.25
C MET A 68 21.02 95.51 20.00
N LEU A 69 19.82 96.06 19.77
CA LEU A 69 19.63 97.50 19.53
C LEU A 69 20.04 98.38 20.71
N LYS A 70 20.07 97.84 21.93
CA LYS A 70 20.51 98.55 23.15
C LYS A 70 22.02 98.43 23.41
N GLY A 71 22.78 97.82 22.51
CA GLY A 71 24.22 97.62 22.64
C GLY A 71 24.61 96.71 23.81
N ARG A 72 23.72 95.81 24.23
CA ARG A 72 24.00 94.83 25.29
C ARG A 72 24.52 93.53 24.68
N ASN A 73 25.27 92.74 25.45
CA ASN A 73 25.72 91.41 25.03
C ASN A 73 24.51 90.54 24.65
N GLY A 74 24.28 90.35 23.35
CA GLY A 74 23.18 89.60 22.76
C GLY A 74 23.59 89.12 21.36
N LYS A 75 22.72 88.35 20.71
CA LYS A 75 22.96 87.81 19.37
C LYS A 75 23.23 88.91 18.33
N THR A 76 24.07 88.62 17.34
CA THR A 76 24.28 89.54 16.22
C THR A 76 23.06 89.62 15.31
N GLU A 77 23.02 90.62 14.44
CA GLU A 77 21.93 90.78 13.48
C GLU A 77 21.82 89.57 12.53
N GLU A 78 22.95 89.01 12.10
CA GLU A 78 22.98 87.81 11.25
C GLU A 78 22.47 86.57 11.98
N GLU A 79 22.81 86.41 13.25
CA GLU A 79 22.34 85.30 14.10
C GLU A 79 20.83 85.39 14.31
N ILE A 80 20.30 86.58 14.63
CA ILE A 80 18.85 86.79 14.79
C ILE A 80 18.11 86.55 13.49
N LEU A 81 18.66 87.01 12.36
CA LEU A 81 18.07 86.79 11.04
C LEU A 81 18.03 85.31 10.67
N LYS A 82 19.11 84.58 10.96
CA LYS A 82 19.19 83.13 10.76
C LYS A 82 18.16 82.39 11.61
N ASP A 83 18.10 82.70 12.91
CA ASP A 83 17.16 82.05 13.81
C ASP A 83 15.70 82.40 13.47
N LEU A 84 15.44 83.62 12.98
CA LEU A 84 14.12 84.02 12.49
C LEU A 84 13.71 83.24 11.23
N ARG A 85 14.64 83.01 10.30
CA ARG A 85 14.38 82.13 9.14
C ARG A 85 14.08 80.71 9.58
N GLU A 86 14.84 80.17 10.54
CA GLU A 86 14.62 78.85 11.09
C GLU A 86 13.27 78.75 11.83
N ALA A 87 12.91 79.77 12.60
CA ALA A 87 11.63 79.83 13.29
C ALA A 87 10.45 79.87 12.30
N LEU A 88 10.56 80.63 11.21
CA LEU A 88 9.55 80.66 10.15
C LEU A 88 9.49 79.35 9.36
N SER A 89 10.64 78.73 9.10
CA SER A 89 10.71 77.44 8.39
C SER A 89 10.07 76.32 9.18
N ASN A 90 10.25 76.31 10.50
CA ASN A 90 9.63 75.35 11.41
C ASN A 90 8.21 75.74 11.86
N ALA A 91 7.70 76.91 11.47
CA ALA A 91 6.39 77.38 11.91
C ALA A 91 5.26 76.49 11.37
N SER A 92 4.21 76.31 12.15
CA SER A 92 3.02 75.60 11.68
C SER A 92 2.35 76.33 10.50
N VAL A 93 1.65 75.59 9.63
CA VAL A 93 0.83 76.18 8.54
C VAL A 93 -0.18 77.19 9.11
N ALA A 94 -0.75 76.86 10.28
CA ALA A 94 -1.64 77.75 11.03
C ALA A 94 -0.97 79.09 11.39
N THR A 95 0.25 79.06 11.92
CA THR A 95 1.03 80.26 12.25
C THR A 95 1.31 81.10 11.01
N LEU A 96 1.71 80.49 9.89
CA LEU A 96 1.95 81.23 8.65
C LEU A 96 0.66 81.85 8.10
N LYS A 97 -0.49 81.18 8.20
CA LYS A 97 -1.80 81.74 7.85
C LYS A 97 -2.14 82.97 8.69
N VAL A 98 -1.90 82.93 10.01
CA VAL A 98 -2.12 84.09 10.89
C VAL A 98 -1.22 85.25 10.51
N LEU A 99 0.06 85.00 10.22
CA LEU A 99 1.00 86.02 9.80
C LEU A 99 0.67 86.60 8.41
N LEU A 100 0.15 85.78 7.51
CA LEU A 100 -0.32 86.19 6.19
C LEU A 100 -1.50 87.16 6.24
N ASN A 101 -2.31 87.14 7.30
CA ASN A 101 -3.45 88.06 7.44
C ASN A 101 -3.01 89.54 7.40
N GLY A 102 -1.77 89.84 7.82
CA GLY A 102 -1.23 91.20 7.77
C GLY A 102 -0.80 91.67 6.37
N PHE A 103 -0.91 90.81 5.36
CA PHE A 103 -0.75 91.17 3.95
C PHE A 103 -2.08 91.59 3.31
N ASP A 104 -3.20 91.28 3.95
CA ASP A 104 -4.54 91.56 3.46
C ASP A 104 -5.05 92.91 4.00
N SER A 105 -4.84 93.96 3.20
CA SER A 105 -5.29 95.33 3.53
C SER A 105 -6.81 95.49 3.67
N ALA A 106 -7.61 94.53 3.19
CA ALA A 106 -9.06 94.58 3.30
C ALA A 106 -9.58 94.06 4.66
N ARG A 107 -8.72 93.43 5.49
CA ARG A 107 -9.14 92.94 6.81
C ARG A 107 -9.36 94.07 7.79
N ARG A 108 -10.42 93.95 8.61
CA ARG A 108 -10.71 94.89 9.70
C ARG A 108 -9.56 95.02 10.71
N THR A 109 -8.76 93.98 10.87
CA THR A 109 -7.62 93.94 11.80
C THR A 109 -6.31 94.42 11.17
N TYR A 110 -6.29 94.76 9.87
CA TYR A 110 -5.08 95.17 9.17
C TYR A 110 -4.37 96.33 9.89
N GLY A 111 -3.06 96.20 10.08
CA GLY A 111 -2.24 97.17 10.83
C GLY A 111 -2.30 97.02 12.36
N SER A 112 -3.22 96.21 12.90
CA SER A 112 -3.37 95.91 14.33
C SER A 112 -3.30 94.42 14.66
N ASP A 113 -3.04 93.58 13.65
CA ASP A 113 -2.89 92.14 13.79
C ASP A 113 -1.52 91.71 14.34
N GLN A 114 -1.37 90.41 14.60
CA GLN A 114 -0.13 89.85 15.15
C GLN A 114 1.04 90.01 14.19
N PHE A 115 0.81 89.93 12.88
CA PHE A 115 1.85 90.24 11.90
C PHE A 115 2.34 91.67 12.07
N SER A 116 1.45 92.65 12.16
CA SER A 116 1.77 94.07 12.32
C SER A 116 2.55 94.31 13.62
N TYR A 117 2.20 93.60 14.69
CA TYR A 117 2.98 93.61 15.94
C TYR A 117 4.42 93.13 15.71
N PHE A 118 4.62 91.92 15.18
CA PHE A 118 5.96 91.36 14.96
C PHE A 118 6.73 92.15 13.89
N TYR A 119 6.08 92.56 12.80
CA TYR A 119 6.67 93.34 11.72
C TYR A 119 7.24 94.66 12.23
N ASN A 120 6.47 95.42 13.02
CA ASN A 120 6.93 96.70 13.56
C ASN A 120 8.04 96.53 14.62
N LYS A 121 8.01 95.43 15.39
CA LYS A 121 8.99 95.17 16.45
C LYS A 121 10.29 94.59 15.92
N PHE A 122 10.22 93.75 14.90
CA PHE A 122 11.40 93.30 14.18
C PHE A 122 11.96 94.43 13.32
N GLY A 123 11.15 95.18 12.58
CA GLY A 123 11.67 96.16 11.62
C GLY A 123 12.51 95.49 10.52
N SER A 124 13.49 96.21 9.99
CA SER A 124 14.35 95.72 8.91
C SER A 124 15.63 95.06 9.46
N PHE A 125 16.18 94.18 8.63
CA PHE A 125 17.48 93.55 8.76
C PHE A 125 18.31 93.87 7.51
N ASN A 126 19.62 93.97 7.67
CA ASN A 126 20.52 94.02 6.52
C ASN A 126 20.40 92.71 5.72
N THR A 127 20.44 92.80 4.38
CA THR A 127 20.33 91.61 3.53
C THR A 127 21.52 90.67 3.69
N GLY A 128 22.67 91.19 4.16
CA GLY A 128 23.92 90.44 4.33
C GLY A 128 24.51 89.91 3.02
N ASN A 129 23.81 90.08 1.90
CA ASN A 129 24.15 89.60 0.58
C ASN A 129 24.33 90.78 -0.35
N ARG A 130 25.59 91.21 -0.52
CA ARG A 130 25.97 92.33 -1.41
C ARG A 130 25.64 92.10 -2.88
N LEU A 131 25.26 90.88 -3.28
CA LEU A 131 24.90 90.52 -4.65
C LEU A 131 23.38 90.54 -4.90
N ASP A 132 22.56 90.70 -3.86
CA ASP A 132 21.10 90.85 -4.01
C ASP A 132 20.75 92.33 -4.28
N PHE A 133 21.05 92.79 -5.49
CA PHE A 133 20.78 94.17 -5.93
C PHE A 133 19.29 94.53 -5.99
N TYR A 134 18.39 93.56 -5.81
CA TYR A 134 16.95 93.76 -5.86
C TYR A 134 16.35 94.11 -4.49
N ARG A 135 17.12 94.02 -3.40
CA ARG A 135 16.63 94.26 -2.03
C ARG A 135 17.67 95.01 -1.19
N ASP A 136 17.27 96.18 -0.71
CA ASP A 136 18.10 96.99 0.20
C ASP A 136 17.98 96.54 1.67
N SER A 137 16.91 95.83 2.03
CA SER A 137 16.73 95.25 3.37
C SER A 137 15.76 94.07 3.38
N LEU A 138 15.88 93.22 4.40
CA LEU A 138 14.94 92.13 4.69
C LEU A 138 14.07 92.51 5.87
N ASN A 139 12.76 92.38 5.75
CA ASN A 139 11.84 92.53 6.87
C ASN A 139 10.99 91.26 7.00
N LEU A 140 10.13 91.21 8.01
CA LEU A 140 9.27 90.05 8.26
C LEU A 140 8.42 89.68 7.03
N THR A 141 7.97 90.67 6.24
CA THR A 141 7.27 90.45 4.96
C THR A 141 8.11 89.64 3.98
N SER A 142 9.36 90.07 3.74
CA SER A 142 10.28 89.39 2.82
C SER A 142 10.57 87.95 3.25
N LEU A 143 10.76 87.73 4.56
CA LEU A 143 11.06 86.41 5.12
C LEU A 143 9.86 85.44 5.04
N ILE A 144 8.64 85.92 5.32
CA ILE A 144 7.43 85.12 5.16
C ILE A 144 7.22 84.75 3.69
N VAL A 145 7.44 85.68 2.75
CA VAL A 145 7.31 85.40 1.32
C VAL A 145 8.36 84.40 0.84
N GLU A 146 9.61 84.48 1.32
CA GLU A 146 10.66 83.49 1.04
C GLU A 146 10.27 82.10 1.53
N GLU A 147 9.78 82.01 2.76
CA GLU A 147 9.34 80.73 3.33
C GLU A 147 8.14 80.13 2.57
N LEU A 148 7.15 80.95 2.20
CA LEU A 148 6.02 80.47 1.41
C LEU A 148 6.44 79.96 0.04
N LYS A 149 7.36 80.66 -0.65
CA LYS A 149 7.93 80.19 -1.92
C LYS A 149 8.67 78.86 -1.74
N SER A 150 9.42 78.71 -0.65
CA SER A 150 10.11 77.46 -0.30
C SER A 150 9.11 76.31 -0.10
N ARG A 151 8.05 76.53 0.68
CA ARG A 151 7.00 75.52 0.94
C ARG A 151 6.27 75.09 -0.32
N VAL A 152 5.84 76.04 -1.15
CA VAL A 152 5.16 75.73 -2.42
C VAL A 152 6.06 74.93 -3.35
N SER A 153 7.36 75.25 -3.41
CA SER A 153 8.32 74.51 -4.24
C SER A 153 8.58 73.09 -3.70
N ASN A 154 8.55 72.91 -2.39
CA ASN A 154 8.74 71.61 -1.75
C ASN A 154 7.49 70.73 -1.80
N GLU A 155 6.29 71.33 -1.73
CA GLU A 155 5.01 70.61 -1.83
C GLU A 155 4.86 69.91 -3.18
N ALA A 156 5.24 70.57 -4.28
CA ALA A 156 5.22 69.95 -5.61
C ALA A 156 6.13 68.71 -5.69
N LYS A 157 7.30 68.76 -5.05
CA LYS A 157 8.22 67.62 -4.97
C LYS A 157 7.64 66.51 -4.08
N LEU A 158 7.14 66.86 -2.90
CA LEU A 158 6.54 65.91 -1.97
C LEU A 158 5.35 65.19 -2.60
N ASN A 159 4.50 65.90 -3.34
CA ASN A 159 3.36 65.29 -4.04
C ASN A 159 3.82 64.30 -5.11
N LYS A 160 4.88 64.61 -5.85
CA LYS A 160 5.46 63.68 -6.82
C LYS A 160 6.00 62.42 -6.13
N ASP A 161 6.79 62.59 -5.08
CA ASP A 161 7.35 61.47 -4.31
C ASP A 161 6.24 60.60 -3.69
N MET A 162 5.16 61.22 -3.19
CA MET A 162 4.00 60.51 -2.65
C MET A 162 3.26 59.68 -3.71
N VAL A 163 3.11 60.20 -4.94
CA VAL A 163 2.50 59.45 -6.04
C VAL A 163 3.39 58.26 -6.43
N GLU A 164 4.70 58.46 -6.53
CA GLU A 164 5.66 57.38 -6.83
C GLU A 164 5.64 56.30 -5.74
N LYS A 165 5.66 56.68 -4.45
CA LYS A 165 5.58 55.72 -3.34
C LYS A 165 4.25 54.99 -3.24
N ASN A 166 3.13 55.64 -3.56
CA ASN A 166 1.85 54.94 -3.61
C ASN A 166 1.79 53.92 -4.76
N ALA A 167 2.39 54.23 -5.92
CA ALA A 167 2.50 53.28 -7.03
C ALA A 167 3.39 52.08 -6.65
N GLU A 168 4.54 52.31 -6.02
CA GLU A 168 5.40 51.24 -5.49
C GLU A 168 4.67 50.35 -4.47
N LEU A 169 3.90 50.96 -3.55
CA LEU A 169 3.12 50.22 -2.55
C LEU A 169 2.05 49.33 -3.20
N GLU A 170 1.38 49.81 -4.25
CA GLU A 170 0.36 49.02 -4.94
C GLU A 170 0.98 47.82 -5.69
N GLN A 171 2.16 48.00 -6.29
CA GLN A 171 2.92 46.89 -6.88
C GLN A 171 3.41 45.87 -5.84
N LEU A 172 3.77 46.32 -4.64
CA LEU A 172 4.15 45.40 -3.56
C LEU A 172 2.94 44.61 -3.06
N ARG A 173 1.77 45.23 -2.95
CA ARG A 173 0.52 44.54 -2.59
C ARG A 173 0.12 43.49 -3.61
N SER A 174 0.27 43.77 -4.91
CA SER A 174 -0.04 42.77 -5.93
C SER A 174 0.91 41.57 -5.84
N LYS A 175 2.21 41.80 -5.65
CA LYS A 175 3.20 40.72 -5.43
C LYS A 175 2.95 39.94 -4.15
N GLU A 176 2.57 40.60 -3.06
CA GLU A 176 2.22 39.94 -1.80
C GLU A 176 1.04 38.99 -1.99
N LYS A 177 0.02 39.41 -2.74
CA LYS A 177 -1.13 38.57 -3.07
C LYS A 177 -0.74 37.36 -3.92
N GLU A 178 0.07 37.56 -4.96
CA GLU A 178 0.57 36.46 -5.81
C GLU A 178 1.36 35.43 -5.01
N LEU A 179 2.27 35.89 -4.13
CA LEU A 179 3.03 35.02 -3.25
C LEU A 179 2.16 34.30 -2.22
N SER A 180 1.09 34.94 -1.73
CA SER A 180 0.11 34.30 -0.84
C SER A 180 -0.61 33.16 -1.56
N ASP A 181 -1.12 33.41 -2.77
CA ASP A 181 -1.82 32.40 -3.58
C ASP A 181 -0.88 31.23 -3.96
N GLU A 182 0.40 31.50 -4.22
CA GLU A 182 1.41 30.47 -4.48
C GLU A 182 1.70 29.63 -3.22
N ASN A 183 1.84 30.27 -2.06
CA ASN A 183 2.04 29.57 -0.79
C ASN A 183 0.86 28.66 -0.43
N GLU A 184 -0.38 29.09 -0.67
CA GLU A 184 -1.56 28.25 -0.47
C GLU A 184 -1.49 26.99 -1.35
N LYS A 185 -1.20 27.13 -2.64
CA LYS A 185 -1.05 25.98 -3.57
C LYS A 185 0.08 25.04 -3.16
N ILE A 186 1.20 25.58 -2.70
CA ILE A 186 2.32 24.77 -2.21
C ILE A 186 1.91 23.98 -0.96
N ASN A 187 1.21 24.61 -0.03
CA ASN A 187 0.72 23.95 1.18
C ASN A 187 -0.31 22.86 0.88
N GLU A 188 -1.22 23.07 -0.07
CA GLU A 188 -2.15 22.05 -0.53
C GLU A 188 -1.42 20.83 -1.12
N LYS A 189 -0.45 21.06 -2.02
CA LYS A 189 0.38 19.97 -2.59
C LYS A 189 1.19 19.24 -1.52
N LEU A 190 1.69 19.96 -0.53
CA LEU A 190 2.46 19.38 0.57
C LEU A 190 1.57 18.51 1.48
N ALA A 191 0.35 18.95 1.76
CA ALA A 191 -0.64 18.16 2.48
C ALA A 191 -1.02 16.87 1.72
N GLU A 192 -1.27 16.98 0.41
CA GLU A 192 -1.57 15.82 -0.44
C GLU A 192 -0.42 14.81 -0.45
N LYS A 193 0.82 15.28 -0.65
CA LYS A 193 2.01 14.42 -0.65
C LYS A 193 2.28 13.80 0.71
N SER A 194 1.99 14.51 1.80
CA SER A 194 2.10 13.96 3.16
C SER A 194 1.11 12.81 3.39
N LEU A 195 -0.13 12.94 2.93
CA LEU A 195 -1.12 11.87 3.01
C LEU A 195 -0.74 10.66 2.14
N GLU A 196 -0.19 10.89 0.96
CA GLU A 196 0.31 9.82 0.08
C GLU A 196 1.46 9.06 0.74
N ALA A 197 2.40 9.78 1.37
CA ALA A 197 3.51 9.16 2.10
C ALA A 197 3.03 8.32 3.29
N GLU A 198 2.04 8.81 4.05
CA GLU A 198 1.47 8.07 5.19
C GLU A 198 0.78 6.78 4.74
N LYS A 199 0.03 6.81 3.62
CA LYS A 199 -0.56 5.60 3.03
C LYS A 199 0.50 4.57 2.65
N LYS A 200 1.56 5.01 1.94
CA LYS A 200 2.68 4.13 1.56
C LYS A 200 3.41 3.55 2.77
N GLU A 201 3.56 4.31 3.86
CA GLU A 201 4.17 3.80 5.10
C GLU A 201 3.28 2.71 5.75
N GLN A 202 1.96 2.87 5.72
CA GLN A 202 1.03 1.86 6.23
C GLN A 202 1.06 0.59 5.37
N GLU A 203 1.03 0.72 4.04
CA GLU A 203 1.16 -0.42 3.11
C GLU A 203 2.47 -1.18 3.33
N LEU A 204 3.57 -0.46 3.55
CA LEU A 204 4.88 -1.06 3.82
C LEU A 204 4.89 -1.84 5.14
N LYS A 205 4.24 -1.34 6.20
CA LYS A 205 4.09 -2.09 7.46
C LYS A 205 3.28 -3.37 7.27
N VAL A 206 2.17 -3.30 6.53
CA VAL A 206 1.35 -4.49 6.22
C VAL A 206 2.16 -5.51 5.41
N ALA A 207 2.95 -5.05 4.43
CA ALA A 207 3.83 -5.93 3.67
C ALA A 207 4.90 -6.59 4.54
N GLN A 208 5.51 -5.86 5.48
CA GLN A 208 6.48 -6.40 6.44
C GLN A 208 5.86 -7.45 7.36
N GLU A 209 4.65 -7.20 7.88
CA GLU A 209 3.92 -8.17 8.71
C GLU A 209 3.59 -9.45 7.93
N ARG A 210 3.19 -9.33 6.65
CA ARG A 210 2.98 -10.49 5.76
C ARG A 210 4.27 -11.28 5.54
N ILE A 211 5.39 -10.61 5.29
CA ILE A 211 6.69 -11.26 5.10
C ILE A 211 7.10 -12.03 6.36
N ALA A 212 6.92 -11.44 7.55
CA ALA A 212 7.19 -12.11 8.81
C ALA A 212 6.31 -13.36 8.99
N ALA A 213 5.01 -13.26 8.72
CA ALA A 213 4.10 -14.40 8.79
C ALA A 213 4.48 -15.52 7.78
N TYR A 214 4.92 -15.16 6.58
CA TYR A 214 5.42 -16.14 5.61
C TYR A 214 6.73 -16.79 6.07
N ALA A 215 7.64 -16.04 6.71
CA ALA A 215 8.86 -16.60 7.28
C ALA A 215 8.54 -17.65 8.36
N ASP A 216 7.66 -17.33 9.31
CA ASP A 216 7.21 -18.25 10.35
C ASP A 216 6.53 -19.50 9.76
N SER A 217 5.68 -19.30 8.74
CA SER A 217 5.05 -20.43 8.03
C SER A 217 6.07 -21.30 7.29
N THR A 218 7.14 -20.71 6.77
CA THR A 218 8.19 -21.45 6.05
C THR A 218 9.04 -22.26 7.03
N GLU A 219 9.35 -21.69 8.20
CA GLU A 219 10.07 -22.39 9.27
C GLU A 219 9.27 -23.61 9.76
N THR A 220 7.98 -23.43 10.07
CA THR A 220 7.12 -24.55 10.48
C THR A 220 6.94 -25.63 9.41
N LEU A 221 6.91 -25.26 8.13
CA LEU A 221 6.89 -26.24 7.03
C LEU A 221 8.22 -26.99 6.92
N ASN A 222 9.35 -26.30 7.08
CA ASN A 222 10.66 -26.94 7.08
C ASN A 222 10.79 -27.95 8.23
N ASP A 223 10.34 -27.62 9.44
CA ASP A 223 10.34 -28.56 10.56
C ASP A 223 9.51 -29.81 10.26
N LYS A 224 8.32 -29.64 9.67
CA LYS A 224 7.47 -30.77 9.24
C LYS A 224 8.14 -31.63 8.18
N ILE A 225 8.81 -31.02 7.20
CA ILE A 225 9.56 -31.74 6.17
C ILE A 225 10.70 -32.54 6.80
N LEU A 226 11.40 -31.96 7.78
CA LEU A 226 12.51 -32.60 8.47
C LEU A 226 12.04 -33.80 9.30
N ASP A 227 10.92 -33.66 10.02
CA ASP A 227 10.30 -34.76 10.77
C ASP A 227 9.73 -35.85 9.85
N GLN A 228 9.11 -35.49 8.72
CA GLN A 228 8.73 -36.47 7.70
C GLN A 228 9.95 -37.18 7.10
N GLY A 229 11.06 -36.47 6.91
CA GLY A 229 12.33 -37.04 6.48
C GLY A 229 12.81 -38.13 7.44
N LYS A 230 12.80 -37.87 8.75
CA LYS A 230 13.13 -38.85 9.79
C LYS A 230 12.19 -40.06 9.79
N LYS A 231 10.87 -39.83 9.74
CA LYS A 231 9.88 -40.92 9.66
C LYS A 231 10.08 -41.79 8.42
N ASN A 232 10.38 -41.18 7.27
CA ASN A 232 10.66 -41.93 6.04
C ASN A 232 11.95 -42.74 6.13
N THR A 233 12.97 -42.27 6.86
CA THR A 233 14.18 -43.07 7.11
C THR A 233 13.88 -44.26 8.02
N GLU A 234 13.12 -44.06 9.11
CA GLU A 234 12.70 -45.13 10.02
C GLU A 234 11.86 -46.19 9.29
N LEU A 235 10.84 -45.77 8.53
CA LEU A 235 10.02 -46.68 7.72
C LEU A 235 10.83 -47.46 6.69
N LYS A 236 11.87 -46.84 6.09
CA LYS A 236 12.77 -47.56 5.16
C LYS A 236 13.59 -48.62 5.87
N GLU A 237 14.03 -48.37 7.10
CA GLU A 237 14.75 -49.36 7.91
C GLU A 237 13.83 -50.51 8.34
N GLU A 238 12.61 -50.19 8.81
CA GLU A 238 11.59 -51.21 9.12
C GLU A 238 11.27 -52.07 7.89
N LEU A 239 11.03 -51.46 6.73
CA LEU A 239 10.72 -52.19 5.50
C LEU A 239 11.88 -53.10 5.08
N LYS A 240 13.13 -52.67 5.24
CA LYS A 240 14.30 -53.54 5.02
C LYS A 240 14.31 -54.73 5.97
N LYS A 241 14.02 -54.49 7.25
CA LYS A 241 13.98 -55.54 8.27
C LYS A 241 12.86 -56.55 7.98
N THR A 242 11.65 -56.08 7.73
CA THR A 242 10.50 -56.93 7.38
C THR A 242 10.77 -57.70 6.10
N LYS A 243 11.41 -57.09 5.11
CA LYS A 243 11.79 -57.78 3.87
C LYS A 243 12.79 -58.91 4.16
N ALA A 244 13.83 -58.65 4.95
CA ALA A 244 14.79 -59.68 5.34
C ALA A 244 14.13 -60.82 6.15
N GLU A 245 13.23 -60.49 7.07
CA GLU A 245 12.45 -61.50 7.83
C GLU A 245 11.54 -62.33 6.91
N SER A 246 10.89 -61.70 5.93
CA SER A 246 10.06 -62.40 4.95
C SER A 246 10.89 -63.31 4.03
N GLU A 247 12.04 -62.85 3.55
CA GLU A 247 12.96 -63.66 2.74
C GLU A 247 13.51 -64.86 3.52
N ALA A 248 13.79 -64.69 4.82
CA ALA A 248 14.21 -65.79 5.69
C ALA A 248 13.09 -66.84 5.87
N LYS A 249 11.85 -66.40 6.12
CA LYS A 249 10.70 -67.31 6.24
C LYS A 249 10.40 -68.05 4.94
N VAL A 250 10.54 -67.38 3.79
CA VAL A 250 10.36 -68.03 2.48
C VAL A 250 11.38 -69.14 2.30
N LYS A 251 12.66 -68.89 2.61
CA LYS A 251 13.70 -69.95 2.56
C LYS A 251 13.40 -71.11 3.50
N GLU A 252 12.96 -70.81 4.73
CA GLU A 252 12.59 -71.86 5.70
C GLU A 252 11.42 -72.71 5.19
N LEU A 253 10.40 -72.08 4.58
CA LEU A 253 9.28 -72.80 3.97
C LEU A 253 9.70 -73.61 2.74
N GLU A 254 10.59 -73.08 1.90
CA GLU A 254 11.17 -73.81 0.77
C GLU A 254 11.91 -75.07 1.25
N GLU A 255 12.79 -74.94 2.26
CA GLU A 255 13.50 -76.06 2.87
C GLU A 255 12.55 -77.11 3.48
N GLN A 256 11.50 -76.67 4.18
CA GLN A 256 10.47 -77.57 4.71
C GLN A 256 9.70 -78.29 3.60
N THR A 257 9.38 -77.59 2.51
CA THR A 257 8.66 -78.17 1.36
C THR A 257 9.52 -79.21 0.64
N GLU A 258 10.82 -78.94 0.49
CA GLU A 258 11.76 -79.86 -0.11
C GLU A 258 11.97 -81.11 0.77
N ALA A 259 12.10 -80.93 2.08
CA ALA A 259 12.17 -82.03 3.04
C ALA A 259 10.91 -82.90 3.02
N ALA A 260 9.72 -82.27 3.04
CA ALA A 260 8.44 -82.99 2.94
C ALA A 260 8.29 -83.74 1.61
N SER A 261 8.77 -83.16 0.50
CA SER A 261 8.76 -83.82 -0.81
C SER A 261 9.68 -85.04 -0.85
N GLN A 262 10.87 -84.95 -0.26
CA GLN A 262 11.79 -86.09 -0.13
C GLN A 262 11.20 -87.19 0.75
N GLU A 263 10.56 -86.82 1.86
CA GLU A 263 9.88 -87.78 2.74
C GLU A 263 8.71 -88.46 2.04
N PHE A 264 7.90 -87.70 1.28
CA PHE A 264 6.81 -88.25 0.48
C PHE A 264 7.31 -89.26 -0.56
N GLU A 265 8.37 -88.95 -1.31
CA GLU A 265 8.98 -89.89 -2.27
C GLU A 265 9.52 -91.15 -1.58
N ARG A 266 10.13 -91.01 -0.38
CA ARG A 266 10.57 -92.18 0.41
C ARG A 266 9.39 -93.06 0.81
N VAL A 267 8.35 -92.47 1.39
CA VAL A 267 7.14 -93.19 1.84
C VAL A 267 6.44 -93.85 0.66
N LYS A 268 6.34 -93.16 -0.48
CA LYS A 268 5.79 -93.72 -1.72
C LYS A 268 6.60 -94.94 -2.20
N GLY A 269 7.93 -94.84 -2.18
CA GLY A 269 8.79 -95.98 -2.53
C GLY A 269 8.67 -97.17 -1.57
N GLU A 270 8.42 -96.92 -0.28
CA GLU A 270 8.11 -97.97 0.71
C GLU A 270 6.72 -98.59 0.46
N TYR A 271 5.73 -97.77 0.16
CA TYR A 271 4.38 -98.22 -0.21
C TYR A 271 4.39 -99.11 -1.46
N ASP A 272 5.09 -98.71 -2.52
CA ASP A 272 5.20 -99.48 -3.76
C ASP A 272 5.87 -100.85 -3.52
N LYS A 273 6.87 -100.92 -2.62
CA LYS A 273 7.48 -102.19 -2.21
C LYS A 273 6.49 -103.10 -1.49
N LEU A 274 5.79 -102.57 -0.49
CA LEU A 274 4.78 -103.32 0.26
C LEU A 274 3.67 -103.81 -0.66
N LEU A 275 3.23 -102.99 -1.62
CA LEU A 275 2.23 -103.37 -2.61
C LEU A 275 2.73 -104.55 -3.47
N SER A 276 3.97 -104.51 -3.94
CA SER A 276 4.57 -105.61 -4.69
C SER A 276 4.72 -106.89 -3.86
N GLU A 277 5.08 -106.76 -2.59
CA GLU A 277 5.14 -107.89 -1.65
C GLU A 277 3.75 -108.52 -1.44
N GLU A 278 2.71 -107.71 -1.25
CA GLU A 278 1.32 -108.18 -1.13
C GLU A 278 0.81 -108.82 -2.43
N GLU A 279 1.12 -108.26 -3.60
CA GLU A 279 0.78 -108.89 -4.89
C GLU A 279 1.44 -110.27 -5.04
N ASN A 280 2.72 -110.40 -4.65
CA ASN A 280 3.43 -111.67 -4.67
C ASN A 280 2.84 -112.66 -3.65
N ARG A 281 2.48 -112.18 -2.45
CA ARG A 281 1.84 -113.00 -1.42
C ARG A 281 0.46 -113.49 -1.84
N ASN A 282 -0.31 -112.64 -2.53
CA ASN A 282 -1.59 -113.03 -3.13
C ASN A 282 -1.42 -114.08 -4.23
N LYS A 283 -0.40 -113.98 -5.09
CA LYS A 283 -0.08 -115.05 -6.06
C LYS A 283 0.24 -116.36 -5.36
N GLU A 284 1.10 -116.32 -4.33
CA GLU A 284 1.47 -117.50 -3.56
C GLU A 284 0.28 -118.13 -2.81
N LEU A 285 -0.61 -117.32 -2.25
CA LEU A 285 -1.87 -117.76 -1.66
C LEU A 285 -2.79 -118.41 -2.70
N ASN A 286 -2.88 -117.84 -3.89
CA ASN A 286 -3.71 -118.36 -4.98
C ASN A 286 -3.19 -119.71 -5.50
N ASP A 287 -1.86 -119.87 -5.59
CA ASP A 287 -1.23 -121.15 -5.92
C ASP A 287 -1.47 -122.20 -4.83
N LYS A 288 -1.41 -121.81 -3.54
CA LYS A 288 -1.78 -122.69 -2.42
C LYS A 288 -3.26 -123.06 -2.43
N LEU A 289 -4.14 -122.14 -2.82
CA LEU A 289 -5.57 -122.39 -2.95
C LEU A 289 -5.85 -123.43 -4.05
N LYS A 290 -5.21 -123.28 -5.22
CA LYS A 290 -5.29 -124.28 -6.31
C LYS A 290 -4.79 -125.65 -5.88
N MET A 291 -3.66 -125.70 -5.18
CA MET A 291 -3.19 -126.97 -4.62
C MET A 291 -4.19 -127.59 -3.63
N ALA A 292 -4.85 -126.77 -2.80
CA ALA A 292 -5.89 -127.26 -1.90
C ALA A 292 -7.14 -127.74 -2.65
N GLU A 293 -7.53 -127.07 -3.75
CA GLU A 293 -8.61 -127.50 -4.64
C GLU A 293 -8.27 -128.84 -5.32
N GLU A 294 -7.05 -129.01 -5.83
CA GLU A 294 -6.58 -130.28 -6.41
C GLU A 294 -6.58 -131.42 -5.38
N LEU A 295 -6.12 -131.14 -4.15
CA LEU A 295 -6.18 -132.11 -3.05
C LEU A 295 -7.62 -132.43 -2.63
N PHE A 296 -8.53 -131.44 -2.68
CA PHE A 296 -9.95 -131.64 -2.41
C PHE A 296 -10.61 -132.51 -3.49
N ASP A 297 -10.28 -132.30 -4.76
CA ASP A 297 -10.73 -133.12 -5.87
C ASP A 297 -10.18 -134.56 -5.78
N GLU A 298 -8.91 -134.71 -5.38
CA GLU A 298 -8.30 -136.02 -5.13
C GLU A 298 -8.97 -136.74 -3.94
N ALA A 299 -9.32 -135.99 -2.88
CA ALA A 299 -10.08 -136.52 -1.75
C ALA A 299 -11.51 -136.91 -2.17
N GLN A 300 -12.18 -136.13 -3.03
CA GLN A 300 -13.47 -136.50 -3.62
C GLN A 300 -13.39 -137.77 -4.48
N LEU A 301 -12.32 -137.94 -5.25
CA LEU A 301 -12.07 -139.17 -6.03
C LEU A 301 -11.86 -140.38 -5.13
N LYS A 302 -11.10 -140.23 -4.04
CA LYS A 302 -10.96 -141.27 -3.01
C LYS A 302 -12.27 -141.54 -2.26
N LEU A 303 -13.09 -140.52 -2.02
CA LEU A 303 -14.43 -140.67 -1.44
C LEU A 303 -15.33 -141.48 -2.38
N LYS A 304 -15.35 -141.18 -3.69
CA LYS A 304 -16.08 -141.99 -4.69
C LYS A 304 -15.60 -143.44 -4.76
N ALA A 305 -14.28 -143.67 -4.70
CA ALA A 305 -13.72 -145.03 -4.64
C ALA A 305 -14.08 -145.77 -3.32
N SER A 306 -14.16 -145.04 -2.21
CA SER A 306 -14.65 -145.55 -0.92
C SER A 306 -16.16 -145.79 -0.93
N GLU A 307 -16.94 -144.97 -1.63
CA GLU A 307 -18.38 -145.15 -1.83
C GLU A 307 -18.68 -146.37 -2.69
N GLU A 308 -17.85 -146.64 -3.72
CA GLU A 308 -17.90 -147.85 -4.53
C GLU A 308 -17.57 -149.12 -3.69
N ALA A 309 -16.57 -149.04 -2.81
CA ALA A 309 -16.26 -150.10 -1.85
C ALA A 309 -17.37 -150.28 -0.79
N LEU A 310 -18.02 -149.18 -0.38
CA LEU A 310 -19.19 -149.21 0.49
C LEU A 310 -20.41 -149.83 -0.20
N THR A 311 -20.64 -149.62 -1.49
CA THR A 311 -21.72 -150.31 -2.23
C THR A 311 -21.53 -151.83 -2.30
N ASP A 312 -20.28 -152.30 -2.37
CA ASP A 312 -19.97 -153.74 -2.37
C ASP A 312 -20.15 -154.37 -0.96
N ALA A 313 -19.92 -153.59 0.10
CA ALA A 313 -20.31 -153.94 1.48
C ALA A 313 -21.83 -153.86 1.71
N ARG A 314 -22.51 -152.88 1.10
CA ARG A 314 -23.98 -152.65 1.20
C ARG A 314 -24.80 -153.75 0.53
N ASN A 315 -24.26 -154.41 -0.49
CA ASN A 315 -24.89 -155.58 -1.11
C ASN A 315 -24.81 -156.84 -0.23
N LYS A 316 -23.85 -156.93 0.70
CA LYS A 316 -23.80 -157.98 1.74
C LYS A 316 -24.67 -157.65 2.96
N LEU A 317 -24.95 -156.37 3.22
CA LEU A 317 -25.78 -155.90 4.34
C LEU A 317 -27.30 -155.93 4.02
N LYS A 318 -27.68 -155.82 2.74
CA LYS A 318 -29.09 -155.82 2.28
C LYS A 318 -29.84 -157.15 2.42
N GLU A 319 -29.16 -158.27 2.64
CA GLU A 319 -29.83 -159.53 3.01
C GLU A 319 -30.13 -159.62 4.52
N THR A 320 -29.40 -158.86 5.35
CA THR A 320 -29.56 -158.84 6.82
C THR A 320 -30.50 -157.75 7.36
N GLU A 321 -30.89 -156.77 6.53
CA GLU A 321 -31.72 -155.62 6.95
C GLU A 321 -33.17 -155.65 6.44
N ALA A 322 -33.72 -156.84 6.15
CA ALA A 322 -35.16 -157.09 6.08
C ALA A 322 -35.86 -157.01 7.48
N LYS A 323 -35.26 -156.31 8.46
CA LYS A 323 -35.69 -156.29 9.87
C LYS A 323 -35.65 -154.93 10.57
N LEU A 324 -35.47 -153.81 9.87
CA LEU A 324 -35.65 -152.50 10.50
C LEU A 324 -36.26 -151.47 9.54
N ALA A 325 -37.46 -151.81 9.09
CA ALA A 325 -38.47 -150.83 8.72
C ALA A 325 -38.83 -149.96 9.95
N ASP A 326 -39.27 -148.74 9.67
CA ASP A 326 -39.95 -147.82 10.59
C ASP A 326 -39.10 -147.06 11.64
N ALA A 327 -38.38 -146.05 11.14
CA ALA A 327 -38.29 -144.69 11.72
C ALA A 327 -37.61 -143.79 10.67
N GLU A 328 -38.34 -143.38 9.63
CA GLU A 328 -38.94 -142.04 9.60
C GLU A 328 -37.87 -140.95 9.41
N LYS A 329 -37.45 -140.71 8.17
CA LYS A 329 -38.09 -139.75 7.24
C LYS A 329 -38.35 -138.36 7.85
N THR A 330 -37.52 -137.42 7.39
CA THR A 330 -37.91 -136.09 6.85
C THR A 330 -38.52 -135.06 7.80
N ASN A 331 -37.77 -133.99 8.11
CA ASN A 331 -38.09 -132.60 7.68
C ASN A 331 -37.35 -131.52 8.49
N LYS A 332 -36.38 -130.84 7.88
CA LYS A 332 -36.51 -129.42 7.46
C LYS A 332 -35.15 -128.89 7.00
N GLU A 333 -34.85 -129.17 5.74
CA GLU A 333 -34.22 -128.19 4.86
C GLU A 333 -35.06 -126.89 4.89
N LEU A 334 -34.39 -125.74 4.77
CA LEU A 334 -34.96 -124.48 4.27
C LEU A 334 -35.95 -123.71 5.18
N GLU A 335 -35.43 -123.09 6.25
CA GLU A 335 -35.92 -121.78 6.73
C GLU A 335 -34.82 -120.71 6.58
N GLU A 336 -34.32 -120.68 5.35
CA GLU A 336 -33.36 -119.78 4.71
C GLU A 336 -33.87 -118.31 4.61
N LYS A 337 -34.53 -117.74 5.63
CA LYS A 337 -35.19 -116.42 5.46
C LYS A 337 -35.04 -115.37 6.56
N VAL A 338 -34.36 -115.62 7.68
CA VAL A 338 -34.26 -114.60 8.75
C VAL A 338 -32.84 -114.04 8.96
N GLU A 339 -31.87 -114.52 8.17
CA GLU A 339 -30.54 -113.92 7.99
C GLU A 339 -30.60 -112.52 7.32
N LYS A 340 -31.77 -112.09 6.85
CA LYS A 340 -32.00 -110.76 6.23
C LYS A 340 -32.24 -109.59 7.20
N VAL A 341 -32.31 -109.81 8.51
CA VAL A 341 -32.64 -108.73 9.48
C VAL A 341 -31.44 -108.31 10.35
N THR A 342 -30.32 -109.02 10.29
CA THR A 342 -29.18 -108.79 11.18
C THR A 342 -28.12 -107.84 10.65
N GLU A 343 -28.09 -107.54 9.34
CA GLU A 343 -27.10 -106.62 8.75
C GLU A 343 -27.61 -105.16 8.60
N GLU A 344 -28.92 -104.90 8.62
CA GLU A 344 -29.47 -103.53 8.60
C GLU A 344 -29.35 -102.79 9.95
N ARG A 345 -29.00 -103.49 11.04
CA ARG A 345 -28.91 -102.90 12.38
C ARG A 345 -27.56 -102.20 12.64
N ASP A 346 -26.47 -102.61 11.98
CA ASP A 346 -25.13 -102.08 12.30
C ASP A 346 -24.70 -100.88 11.42
N ALA A 347 -25.55 -100.48 10.46
CA ALA A 347 -25.42 -99.22 9.71
C ALA A 347 -26.01 -98.00 10.46
N ALA A 348 -26.89 -98.20 11.44
CA ALA A 348 -27.59 -97.10 12.13
C ALA A 348 -26.84 -96.51 13.36
N LYS A 349 -25.62 -96.98 13.67
CA LYS A 349 -24.84 -96.52 14.85
C LYS A 349 -23.74 -95.51 14.54
N LYS A 350 -23.44 -95.22 13.27
CA LYS A 350 -22.40 -94.24 12.86
C LYS A 350 -22.92 -92.89 12.38
N GLU A 351 -24.24 -92.66 12.43
CA GLU A 351 -24.85 -91.40 12.06
C GLU A 351 -25.25 -90.53 13.28
N ALA A 352 -25.13 -91.08 14.49
CA ALA A 352 -25.32 -90.36 15.75
C ALA A 352 -24.07 -89.59 16.23
N ASP A 353 -22.87 -89.93 15.75
CA ASP A 353 -21.60 -89.27 16.15
C ASP A 353 -21.30 -87.97 15.39
N LYS A 354 -22.17 -87.54 14.46
CA LYS A 354 -22.02 -86.27 13.69
C LYS A 354 -22.85 -85.11 14.23
N VAL A 355 -23.72 -85.35 15.21
CA VAL A 355 -24.60 -84.32 15.80
C VAL A 355 -23.82 -83.24 16.58
N PRO A 356 -22.77 -83.56 17.36
CA PRO A 356 -21.99 -82.54 18.08
C PRO A 356 -21.18 -81.62 17.15
N GLU A 357 -20.59 -82.17 16.08
CA GLU A 357 -19.84 -81.40 15.06
C GLU A 357 -20.75 -80.45 14.26
N LEU A 358 -22.01 -80.85 14.05
CA LEU A 358 -22.99 -80.00 13.36
C LEU A 358 -23.54 -78.91 14.29
N GLU A 359 -23.68 -79.17 15.59
CA GLU A 359 -24.05 -78.15 16.58
C GLU A 359 -22.94 -77.10 16.79
N GLU A 360 -21.67 -77.51 16.77
CA GLU A 360 -20.51 -76.61 16.86
C GLU A 360 -20.37 -75.74 15.61
N LYS A 361 -20.53 -76.30 14.40
CA LYS A 361 -20.55 -75.51 13.14
C LYS A 361 -21.73 -74.57 13.04
N ILE A 362 -22.90 -74.95 13.56
CA ILE A 362 -24.05 -74.04 13.62
C ILE A 362 -23.75 -72.88 14.58
N ALA A 363 -23.11 -73.12 15.73
CA ALA A 363 -22.72 -72.06 16.66
C ALA A 363 -21.68 -71.09 16.04
N GLU A 364 -20.63 -71.59 15.39
CA GLU A 364 -19.64 -70.75 14.67
C GLU A 364 -20.30 -69.94 13.55
N LEU A 365 -21.12 -70.56 12.70
CA LEU A 365 -21.83 -69.86 11.64
C LEU A 365 -22.82 -68.81 12.19
N THR A 366 -23.36 -69.01 13.40
CA THR A 366 -24.26 -68.03 14.03
C THR A 366 -23.49 -66.84 14.58
N GLU A 367 -22.29 -67.03 15.12
CA GLU A 367 -21.39 -65.94 15.53
C GLU A 367 -20.86 -65.17 14.32
N GLU A 368 -20.44 -65.86 13.25
CA GLU A 368 -20.01 -65.21 12.00
C GLU A 368 -21.16 -64.42 11.35
N PHE A 369 -22.39 -64.93 11.38
CA PHE A 369 -23.55 -64.21 10.85
C PHE A 369 -23.88 -62.96 11.68
N ALA A 370 -23.72 -63.02 13.01
CA ALA A 370 -23.89 -61.86 13.88
C ALA A 370 -22.79 -60.80 13.66
N ALA A 371 -21.54 -61.22 13.46
CA ALA A 371 -20.43 -60.33 13.13
C ALA A 371 -20.61 -59.67 11.76
N ALA A 372 -20.98 -60.45 10.73
CA ALA A 372 -21.25 -59.94 9.40
C ALA A 372 -22.44 -58.95 9.37
N HIS A 373 -23.48 -59.21 10.17
CA HIS A 373 -24.62 -58.29 10.31
C HIS A 373 -24.24 -56.99 11.04
N ALA A 374 -23.31 -57.05 11.99
CA ALA A 374 -22.79 -55.85 12.66
C ALA A 374 -21.93 -55.00 11.72
N GLU A 375 -21.05 -55.62 10.93
CA GLU A 375 -20.25 -54.94 9.90
C GLU A 375 -21.11 -54.32 8.79
N ALA A 376 -22.15 -55.03 8.32
CA ALA A 376 -23.07 -54.49 7.32
C ALA A 376 -23.78 -53.22 7.81
N LYS A 377 -24.16 -53.18 9.09
CA LYS A 377 -24.81 -52.02 9.70
C LYS A 377 -23.85 -50.84 9.89
N GLU A 378 -22.60 -51.10 10.27
CA GLU A 378 -21.56 -50.07 10.31
C GLU A 378 -21.25 -49.49 8.92
N LEU A 379 -21.24 -50.32 7.88
CA LEU A 379 -21.02 -49.88 6.51
C LEU A 379 -22.21 -49.06 5.98
N GLU A 380 -23.43 -49.42 6.34
CA GLU A 380 -24.64 -48.65 6.03
C GLU A 380 -24.57 -47.24 6.64
N GLU A 381 -24.24 -47.12 7.94
CA GLU A 381 -24.05 -45.82 8.60
C GLU A 381 -22.90 -44.98 8.03
N LYS A 382 -21.80 -45.62 7.61
CA LYS A 382 -20.69 -44.93 6.91
C LYS A 382 -21.12 -44.45 5.53
N SER A 383 -21.95 -45.22 4.82
CA SER A 383 -22.46 -44.85 3.49
C SER A 383 -23.41 -43.65 3.54
N GLU A 384 -24.26 -43.56 4.57
CA GLU A 384 -25.16 -42.42 4.78
C GLU A 384 -24.37 -41.13 5.10
N LYS A 385 -23.36 -41.21 5.97
CA LYS A 385 -22.49 -40.06 6.29
C LYS A 385 -21.72 -39.56 5.06
N LEU A 386 -21.19 -40.49 4.25
CA LEU A 386 -20.50 -40.14 3.01
C LEU A 386 -21.44 -39.50 1.98
N ALA A 387 -22.72 -39.90 1.94
CA ALA A 387 -23.72 -39.28 1.08
C ALA A 387 -24.00 -37.82 1.50
N GLU A 388 -24.13 -37.55 2.81
CA GLU A 388 -24.31 -36.19 3.33
C GLU A 388 -23.09 -35.28 3.07
N GLU A 389 -21.87 -35.81 3.22
CA GLU A 389 -20.64 -35.08 2.90
C GLU A 389 -20.54 -34.77 1.40
N LEU A 390 -20.94 -35.70 0.53
CA LEU A 390 -20.96 -35.49 -0.92
C LEU A 390 -21.91 -34.36 -1.33
N ASP A 391 -23.08 -34.27 -0.71
CA ASP A 391 -24.04 -33.22 -1.03
C ASP A 391 -23.60 -31.84 -0.50
N LYS A 392 -22.91 -31.79 0.65
CA LYS A 392 -22.24 -30.54 1.10
C LYS A 392 -21.15 -30.09 0.14
N ILE A 393 -20.29 -31.01 -0.30
CA ILE A 393 -19.20 -30.70 -1.24
C ILE A 393 -19.75 -30.22 -2.58
N LYS A 394 -20.87 -30.77 -3.07
CA LYS A 394 -21.53 -30.28 -4.28
C LYS A 394 -22.06 -28.85 -4.11
N ALA A 395 -22.68 -28.54 -2.99
CA ALA A 395 -23.17 -27.18 -2.71
C ALA A 395 -22.01 -26.17 -2.59
N GLU A 396 -20.91 -26.55 -1.92
CA GLU A 396 -19.70 -25.72 -1.84
C GLU A 396 -19.06 -25.51 -3.22
N LYS A 397 -19.02 -26.55 -4.06
CA LYS A 397 -18.51 -26.45 -5.44
C LYS A 397 -19.35 -25.49 -6.28
N GLU A 398 -20.68 -25.52 -6.17
CA GLU A 398 -21.56 -24.58 -6.88
C GLU A 398 -21.38 -23.15 -6.38
N ALA A 399 -21.22 -22.94 -5.07
CA ALA A 399 -20.96 -21.63 -4.49
C ALA A 399 -19.62 -21.03 -4.96
N LEU A 400 -18.55 -21.83 -4.92
CA LEU A 400 -17.23 -21.42 -5.41
C LEU A 400 -17.23 -21.14 -6.91
N GLN A 401 -18.00 -21.90 -7.70
CA GLN A 401 -18.12 -21.66 -9.14
C GLN A 401 -18.80 -20.31 -9.42
N ALA A 402 -19.85 -19.96 -8.67
CA ALA A 402 -20.52 -18.66 -8.78
C ALA A 402 -19.59 -17.50 -8.38
N GLU A 403 -18.75 -17.69 -7.36
CA GLU A 403 -17.77 -16.69 -6.94
C GLU A 403 -16.65 -16.49 -7.98
N ILE A 404 -16.18 -17.57 -8.61
CA ILE A 404 -15.22 -17.51 -9.72
C ILE A 404 -15.80 -16.72 -10.90
N ASP A 405 -17.07 -16.95 -11.25
CA ASP A 405 -17.69 -16.26 -12.38
C ASP A 405 -17.89 -14.77 -12.09
N LYS A 406 -18.21 -14.41 -10.85
CA LYS A 406 -18.29 -13.00 -10.42
C LYS A 406 -16.92 -12.30 -10.46
N LEU A 407 -15.87 -12.96 -9.97
CA LEU A 407 -14.50 -12.41 -10.00
C LEU A 407 -13.98 -12.23 -11.42
N LYS A 408 -14.35 -13.12 -12.36
CA LYS A 408 -14.03 -12.94 -13.77
C LYS A 408 -14.71 -11.71 -14.38
N GLU A 409 -15.96 -11.45 -14.02
CA GLU A 409 -16.69 -10.27 -14.50
C GLU A 409 -16.09 -8.97 -13.93
N GLU A 410 -15.72 -8.95 -12.64
CA GLU A 410 -15.05 -7.81 -12.01
C GLU A 410 -13.66 -7.56 -12.62
N HIS A 411 -12.84 -8.59 -12.80
CA HIS A 411 -11.55 -8.45 -13.47
C HIS A 411 -11.68 -7.97 -14.92
N GLN A 412 -12.71 -8.41 -15.66
CA GLN A 412 -12.91 -7.94 -17.03
C GLN A 412 -13.24 -6.43 -17.06
N LYS A 413 -14.06 -5.95 -16.12
CA LYS A 413 -14.36 -4.51 -15.99
C LYS A 413 -13.11 -3.69 -15.68
N GLU A 414 -12.27 -4.17 -14.76
CA GLU A 414 -11.00 -3.49 -14.44
C GLU A 414 -10.04 -3.46 -15.64
N ILE A 415 -9.96 -4.54 -16.43
CA ILE A 415 -9.16 -4.58 -17.66
C ILE A 415 -9.68 -3.54 -18.66
N ASP A 416 -10.99 -3.45 -18.83
CA ASP A 416 -11.60 -2.48 -19.76
C ASP A 416 -11.34 -1.03 -19.31
N GLU A 417 -11.44 -0.74 -18.01
CA GLU A 417 -11.09 0.57 -17.44
C GLU A 417 -9.61 0.92 -17.63
N LEU A 418 -8.70 -0.04 -17.39
CA LEU A 418 -7.27 0.17 -17.59
C LEU A 418 -6.92 0.43 -19.06
N ASN A 419 -7.60 -0.24 -20.00
CA ASN A 419 -7.41 -0.01 -21.42
C ASN A 419 -7.87 1.40 -21.85
N VAL A 420 -8.94 1.92 -21.26
CA VAL A 420 -9.37 3.32 -21.49
C VAL A 420 -8.31 4.30 -20.99
N ILE A 421 -7.78 4.09 -19.79
CA ILE A 421 -6.72 4.95 -19.22
C ILE A 421 -5.44 4.89 -20.06
N LEU A 422 -5.09 3.72 -20.59
CA LEU A 422 -3.95 3.57 -21.49
C LEU A 422 -4.13 4.35 -22.79
N ALA A 423 -5.31 4.27 -23.41
CA ALA A 423 -5.61 5.05 -24.61
C ALA A 423 -5.54 6.56 -24.36
N GLU A 424 -6.06 7.04 -23.22
CA GLU A 424 -5.94 8.45 -22.83
C GLU A 424 -4.48 8.88 -22.61
N LYS A 425 -3.66 8.02 -22.01
CA LYS A 425 -2.22 8.29 -21.85
C LYS A 425 -1.49 8.37 -23.19
N ASP A 426 -1.80 7.48 -24.13
CA ASP A 426 -1.22 7.52 -25.47
C ASP A 426 -1.59 8.81 -26.22
N ASP A 427 -2.83 9.29 -26.07
CA ASP A 427 -3.26 10.58 -26.63
C ASP A 427 -2.55 11.77 -25.98
N ILE A 428 -2.32 11.73 -24.66
CA ILE A 428 -1.54 12.75 -23.95
C ILE A 428 -0.09 12.76 -24.43
N ILE A 429 0.54 11.59 -24.58
CA ILE A 429 1.91 11.46 -25.07
C ILE A 429 2.03 12.07 -26.46
N LYS A 430 1.13 11.76 -27.40
CA LYS A 430 1.13 12.37 -28.74
C LYS A 430 1.02 13.89 -28.70
N ARG A 431 0.15 14.45 -27.85
CA ARG A 431 0.04 15.91 -27.69
C ARG A 431 1.32 16.55 -27.15
N LEU A 432 1.97 15.88 -26.19
CA LEU A 432 3.24 16.36 -25.64
C LEU A 432 4.37 16.29 -26.68
N GLU A 433 4.44 15.22 -27.46
CA GLU A 433 5.39 15.10 -28.57
C GLU A 433 5.19 16.21 -29.63
N GLU A 434 3.95 16.52 -30.00
CA GLU A 434 3.63 17.65 -30.90
C GLU A 434 4.05 19.00 -30.31
N GLN A 435 3.84 19.23 -29.01
CA GLN A 435 4.27 20.47 -28.35
C GLN A 435 5.79 20.59 -28.30
N VAL A 436 6.50 19.49 -28.00
CA VAL A 436 7.96 19.45 -28.01
C VAL A 436 8.50 19.71 -29.41
N ALA A 437 7.89 19.13 -30.45
CA ALA A 437 8.27 19.40 -31.84
C ALA A 437 8.10 20.87 -32.21
N LYS A 438 6.96 21.49 -31.85
CA LYS A 438 6.71 22.93 -32.08
C LYS A 438 7.69 23.83 -31.33
N ALA A 439 7.96 23.54 -30.06
CA ALA A 439 8.91 24.30 -29.25
C ALA A 439 10.34 24.20 -29.82
N LYS A 440 10.70 23.05 -30.37
CA LYS A 440 12.00 22.85 -31.04
C LYS A 440 12.10 23.67 -32.33
N GLU A 441 11.07 23.67 -33.16
CA GLU A 441 11.01 24.48 -34.38
C GLU A 441 11.09 25.99 -34.07
N GLU A 442 10.42 26.44 -33.01
CA GLU A 442 10.44 27.83 -32.57
C GLU A 442 11.80 28.24 -31.99
N ALA A 443 12.46 27.34 -31.25
CA ALA A 443 13.83 27.54 -30.78
C ALA A 443 14.84 27.63 -31.93
N GLU A 444 14.68 26.79 -32.96
CA GLU A 444 15.52 26.85 -34.17
C GLU A 444 15.31 28.15 -34.95
N LYS A 445 14.05 28.63 -35.10
CA LYS A 445 13.76 29.93 -35.70
C LYS A 445 14.35 31.09 -34.91
N ASN A 446 14.23 31.09 -33.58
CA ASN A 446 14.82 32.13 -32.73
C ASN A 446 16.36 32.12 -32.79
N ALA A 447 16.99 30.95 -32.86
CA ALA A 447 18.43 30.84 -33.04
C ALA A 447 18.89 31.40 -34.40
N GLN A 448 18.13 31.16 -35.47
CA GLN A 448 18.40 31.75 -36.80
C GLN A 448 18.26 33.27 -36.79
N MET A 449 17.17 33.80 -36.22
CA MET A 449 16.96 35.24 -36.08
C MET A 449 18.10 35.92 -35.30
N SER A 450 18.56 35.32 -34.20
CA SER A 450 19.69 35.85 -33.42
C SER A 450 21.01 35.83 -34.20
N ALA A 451 21.22 34.82 -35.04
CA ALA A 451 22.40 34.77 -35.92
C ALA A 451 22.35 35.86 -37.00
N GLU A 452 21.19 36.08 -37.61
CA GLU A 452 20.97 37.14 -38.61
C GLU A 452 21.12 38.55 -38.01
N GLU A 453 20.59 38.77 -36.79
CA GLU A 453 20.74 40.03 -36.06
C GLU A 453 22.20 40.33 -35.71
N LYS A 454 22.97 39.32 -35.28
CA LYS A 454 24.41 39.47 -35.04
C LYS A 454 25.18 39.85 -36.32
N VAL A 455 24.85 39.24 -37.46
CA VAL A 455 25.47 39.59 -38.74
C VAL A 455 25.12 41.02 -39.15
N LYS A 456 23.88 41.46 -38.92
CA LYS A 456 23.42 42.82 -39.24
C LYS A 456 24.10 43.87 -38.36
N LEU A 457 24.18 43.64 -37.05
CA LEU A 457 24.89 44.52 -36.11
C LEU A 457 26.39 44.57 -36.39
N GLN A 458 27.01 43.46 -36.78
CA GLN A 458 28.42 43.45 -37.18
C GLN A 458 28.64 44.31 -38.42
N LYS A 459 27.74 44.23 -39.41
CA LYS A 459 27.78 45.05 -40.62
C LYS A 459 27.59 46.55 -40.32
N GLU A 460 26.68 46.89 -39.41
CA GLU A 460 26.48 48.27 -38.94
C GLU A 460 27.70 48.80 -38.17
N LEU A 461 28.34 47.95 -37.36
CA LEU A 461 29.55 48.30 -36.62
C LEU A 461 30.74 48.54 -37.56
N ASP A 462 30.88 47.72 -38.60
CA ASP A 462 31.93 47.90 -39.62
C ASP A 462 31.68 49.14 -40.49
N GLN A 463 30.41 49.45 -40.79
CA GLN A 463 30.05 50.70 -41.47
C GLN A 463 30.32 51.92 -40.60
N ALA A 464 29.97 51.88 -39.31
CA ALA A 464 30.26 52.97 -38.38
C ALA A 464 31.76 53.20 -38.19
N LYS A 465 32.58 52.13 -38.13
CA LYS A 465 34.04 52.25 -38.13
C LYS A 465 34.56 52.91 -39.39
N LYS A 466 33.99 52.57 -40.55
CA LYS A 466 34.36 53.18 -41.84
C LYS A 466 33.98 54.67 -41.89
N ASP A 467 32.77 55.02 -41.44
CA ASP A 467 32.30 56.40 -41.40
C ASP A 467 33.12 57.25 -40.42
N LEU A 468 33.53 56.66 -39.28
CA LEU A 468 34.41 57.32 -38.31
C LEU A 468 35.83 57.54 -38.86
N ALA A 469 36.37 56.56 -39.59
CA ALA A 469 37.66 56.70 -40.28
C ALA A 469 37.62 57.76 -41.38
N ASP A 470 36.52 57.82 -42.15
CA ASP A 470 36.29 58.85 -43.16
C ASP A 470 36.10 60.24 -42.54
N MET A 471 35.50 60.34 -41.34
CA MET A 471 35.43 61.58 -40.56
C MET A 471 36.80 62.01 -40.03
N LEU A 472 37.61 61.06 -39.54
CA LEU A 472 38.98 61.33 -39.08
C LEU A 472 39.86 61.86 -40.22
N ASN A 473 39.72 61.32 -41.42
CA ASN A 473 40.44 61.76 -42.61
C ASN A 473 39.97 63.12 -43.16
N LYS A 474 38.77 63.59 -42.76
CA LYS A 474 38.19 64.87 -43.19
C LYS A 474 38.39 66.01 -42.18
N MET A 475 38.99 65.78 -41.01
CA MET A 475 39.31 66.83 -40.05
C MET A 475 40.66 67.50 -40.37
N PRO A 476 40.71 68.82 -40.65
CA PRO A 476 41.97 69.53 -40.81
C PRO A 476 42.35 70.15 -39.46
N ASN A 477 43.16 69.44 -38.67
CA ASN A 477 44.23 70.06 -37.90
C ASN A 477 45.10 69.01 -37.22
N LYS A 478 46.40 69.09 -37.53
CA LYS A 478 47.49 68.42 -36.83
C LYS A 478 47.60 68.99 -35.42
N VAL A 479 47.64 68.13 -34.41
CA VAL A 479 48.36 68.40 -33.16
C VAL A 479 49.02 67.08 -32.73
N ASP A 480 50.33 66.98 -32.93
CA ASP A 480 51.19 65.94 -32.34
C ASP A 480 51.55 66.32 -30.87
N PRO A 481 52.26 65.48 -30.11
CA PRO A 481 51.71 64.70 -29.01
C PRO A 481 52.13 65.25 -27.63
N HIS A 482 51.26 65.18 -26.62
CA HIS A 482 51.68 65.37 -25.23
C HIS A 482 51.80 64.03 -24.50
N THR A 483 53.04 63.71 -24.16
CA THR A 483 53.47 62.68 -23.24
C THR A 483 53.23 63.08 -21.78
N GLY A 484 52.73 62.13 -20.99
CA GLY A 484 53.00 62.06 -19.54
C GLY A 484 51.84 62.41 -18.61
N GLY A 485 51.23 61.37 -18.02
CA GLY A 485 50.32 61.50 -16.89
C GLY A 485 49.94 60.13 -16.33
N THR A 486 50.66 59.70 -15.28
CA THR A 486 50.45 58.48 -14.49
C THR A 486 49.30 58.58 -13.50
N ALA A 487 48.87 57.42 -12.99
CA ALA A 487 47.88 57.13 -11.93
C ALA A 487 46.44 56.95 -12.45
N GLN A 488 45.64 55.96 -12.02
CA GLN A 488 45.62 55.30 -10.72
C GLN A 488 44.82 53.98 -10.82
N ALA A 489 45.29 52.93 -10.17
CA ALA A 489 44.48 51.78 -9.83
C ALA A 489 43.49 52.17 -8.72
N GLY A 490 42.20 51.84 -8.89
CA GLY A 490 41.16 52.08 -7.90
C GLY A 490 40.01 51.10 -8.09
N GLN A 491 39.91 50.16 -7.15
CA GLN A 491 38.85 49.16 -7.03
C GLN A 491 37.48 49.77 -6.70
N ASN A 492 36.45 49.00 -7.06
CA ASN A 492 35.13 48.86 -6.43
C ASN A 492 34.15 50.06 -6.44
N ASN A 493 32.99 49.84 -7.06
CA ASN A 493 31.75 49.84 -6.31
C ASN A 493 30.66 49.01 -7.01
N ALA A 494 30.14 48.04 -6.27
CA ALA A 494 28.84 47.43 -6.51
C ALA A 494 27.75 48.42 -6.08
N ALA A 495 26.71 48.60 -6.90
CA ALA A 495 25.31 48.72 -6.47
C ALA A 495 24.41 49.07 -7.67
N ALA A 496 23.50 48.14 -7.97
CA ALA A 496 22.09 48.32 -8.31
C ALA A 496 21.64 49.53 -9.16
N ASN A 497 21.12 49.24 -10.36
CA ASN A 497 19.80 49.68 -10.83
C ASN A 497 19.42 48.79 -12.03
N ASN A 498 18.52 47.81 -11.88
CA ASN A 498 17.09 47.92 -12.19
C ASN A 498 16.79 48.63 -13.51
N ASN A 499 16.45 47.84 -14.53
CA ASN A 499 15.23 48.00 -15.32
C ASN A 499 15.03 46.76 -16.18
N ALA A 500 14.35 45.79 -15.59
CA ALA A 500 13.62 44.76 -16.31
C ALA A 500 12.28 45.38 -16.73
N GLU A 501 12.17 45.75 -17.99
CA GLU A 501 10.88 45.97 -18.65
C GLU A 501 10.71 44.95 -19.77
N HIS A 502 9.62 44.20 -19.64
CA HIS A 502 8.86 43.48 -20.67
C HIS A 502 9.50 42.27 -21.36
N LEU A 503 9.43 41.14 -20.67
CA LEU A 503 9.07 39.87 -21.31
C LEU A 503 7.58 39.59 -21.05
N PRO A 504 6.79 39.15 -22.06
CA PRO A 504 5.41 38.78 -21.84
C PRO A 504 5.32 37.49 -21.02
N SER A 505 4.55 37.59 -19.94
CA SER A 505 4.17 36.53 -19.01
C SER A 505 3.41 35.41 -19.72
N THR A 506 3.82 34.18 -19.45
CA THR A 506 3.07 32.97 -19.79
C THR A 506 1.94 32.75 -18.78
N GLY A 507 0.70 32.65 -19.29
CA GLY A 507 -0.33 31.82 -18.68
C GLY A 507 -1.54 32.54 -18.10
N GLU A 508 -2.65 32.53 -18.86
CA GLU A 508 -3.98 32.37 -18.28
C GLU A 508 -4.84 31.42 -19.12
N LYS A 509 -5.14 30.27 -18.51
CA LYS A 509 -6.47 29.65 -18.38
C LYS A 509 -7.42 29.79 -19.58
N ALA A 510 -7.37 28.80 -20.48
CA ALA A 510 -8.58 28.35 -21.16
C ALA A 510 -9.20 27.20 -20.34
N VAL A 511 -10.29 27.51 -19.66
CA VAL A 511 -11.17 26.55 -19.00
C VAL A 511 -11.90 25.78 -20.10
N ASN A 512 -11.68 24.47 -20.19
CA ASN A 512 -12.44 23.58 -21.09
C ASN A 512 -13.72 23.14 -20.35
N PRO A 513 -14.94 23.42 -20.84
CA PRO A 513 -16.19 23.27 -20.09
C PRO A 513 -16.77 21.83 -20.14
N LEU A 514 -15.92 20.80 -20.19
CA LEU A 514 -16.37 19.40 -20.40
C LEU A 514 -16.12 18.46 -19.21
N LEU A 515 -15.67 18.96 -18.05
CA LEU A 515 -15.41 18.14 -16.86
C LEU A 515 -16.15 18.63 -15.60
N VAL A 516 -17.38 19.14 -15.77
CA VAL A 516 -18.31 19.42 -14.65
C VAL A 516 -19.68 18.82 -14.99
N ALA A 517 -19.77 17.49 -15.04
CA ALA A 517 -21.04 16.78 -15.09
C ALA A 517 -20.89 15.29 -14.72
N SER A 518 -20.53 14.97 -13.48
CA SER A 518 -20.87 13.67 -12.88
C SER A 518 -20.57 13.67 -11.38
N GLY A 519 -21.39 14.38 -10.62
CA GLY A 519 -21.33 14.38 -9.17
C GLY A 519 -22.73 14.52 -8.58
N LEU A 520 -23.63 13.56 -8.83
CA LEU A 520 -24.84 13.32 -8.03
C LEU A 520 -25.64 12.12 -8.59
N SER A 521 -25.63 10.98 -7.89
CA SER A 521 -26.78 10.13 -7.55
C SER A 521 -26.38 8.65 -7.34
N LEU A 522 -26.27 8.20 -6.08
CA LEU A 522 -27.07 7.09 -5.52
C LEU A 522 -26.70 6.88 -4.04
N ILE A 523 -27.46 7.52 -3.16
CA ILE A 523 -27.76 7.00 -1.82
C ILE A 523 -29.25 6.67 -1.84
N ILE A 524 -29.64 5.58 -1.15
CA ILE A 524 -30.93 4.87 -1.02
C ILE A 524 -30.80 3.49 -1.70
N GLY A 525 -30.86 2.33 -1.06
CA GLY A 525 -31.16 1.94 0.33
C GLY A 525 -31.93 0.60 0.34
N ALA A 526 -31.44 -0.41 1.07
CA ALA A 526 -32.13 -1.61 1.57
C ALA A 526 -31.06 -2.59 2.11
N GLY A 527 -31.10 -3.21 3.29
CA GLY A 527 -32.06 -3.23 4.38
C GLY A 527 -31.42 -3.93 5.59
N ALA A 528 -31.79 -3.47 6.78
CA ALA A 528 -32.25 -4.29 7.91
C ALA A 528 -31.62 -5.69 8.10
N TYR A 529 -30.89 -5.89 9.19
CA TYR A 529 -31.12 -7.02 10.11
C TYR A 529 -30.46 -6.74 11.48
N THR A 530 -31.33 -6.50 12.46
CA THR A 530 -31.28 -6.86 13.89
C THR A 530 -29.93 -7.23 14.54
N TYR A 531 -29.58 -6.55 15.64
CA TYR A 531 -29.47 -7.27 16.91
C TYR A 531 -29.83 -6.40 18.12
N ALA A 532 -30.55 -7.04 19.02
CA ALA A 532 -31.37 -6.47 20.05
C ALA A 532 -30.58 -5.87 21.22
N ALA A 533 -31.23 -4.90 21.85
CA ALA A 533 -30.93 -4.40 23.17
C ALA A 533 -30.81 -5.53 24.21
N LYS A 534 -29.86 -5.40 25.14
CA LYS A 534 -30.09 -5.81 26.52
C LYS A 534 -29.62 -4.72 27.49
N ARG A 535 -30.61 -4.17 28.17
CA ARG A 535 -30.52 -3.14 29.21
C ARG A 535 -29.67 -3.62 30.40
N LYS A 536 -29.03 -2.62 31.02
CA LYS A 536 -28.52 -2.58 32.39
C LYS A 536 -29.41 -3.33 33.40
N LYS A 537 -28.78 -3.95 34.40
CA LYS A 537 -29.20 -3.93 35.80
C LYS A 537 -27.96 -4.09 36.69
N ASN A 538 -27.86 -3.16 37.66
CA ASN A 538 -27.02 -3.06 38.86
C ASN A 538 -25.51 -3.25 38.73
#